data_AF-A0A2T4Z0C4-F1
#
_entry.id   AF-A0A2T4Z0C4-F1
#
_cell.length_a   1.000
_cell.length_b   1.000
_cell.length_c   1.000
_cell.angle_alpha   90.00
_cell.angle_beta   90.00
_cell.angle_gamma   90.00
#
_symmetry.space_group_name_H-M   'P 1'
#
loop_
_entity.id
_entity.type
_entity.pdbx_description
1 polymer ?
#
loop_
_entity_poly.entity_id
_entity_poly.type
_entity_poly.pdbx_seq_one_letter_code
_entity_poly.pdbx_strand_id
1 'polypeptide(L)' 'MRRSRFTEEQIIGILKEHEAGIPVSDLCRKHGVSDASIYKWKARFGGMDVSEAKRLKALEDENAELQRTRADVMLFNVAC' A
#
# COMPACT_ATOMS: atom_id res chain seq x y z
N MET A 1 7.01 7.86 3.22
CA MET A 1 6.75 7.49 1.81
C MET A 1 6.50 8.75 0.99
N ARG A 2 7.06 8.86 -0.23
CA ARG A 2 6.60 9.88 -1.19
C ARG A 2 5.09 9.70 -1.39
N ARG A 3 4.32 10.78 -1.39
CA ARG A 3 2.89 10.72 -1.73
C ARG A 3 2.75 10.08 -3.11
N SER A 4 2.10 8.93 -3.15
CA SER A 4 1.76 8.26 -4.41
C SER A 4 0.84 9.17 -5.20
N ARG A 5 1.01 9.23 -6.53
CA ARG A 5 0.09 9.95 -7.42
C ARG A 5 -1.32 9.35 -7.40
N PHE A 6 -1.42 8.07 -7.02
CA PHE A 6 -2.68 7.33 -6.94
C PHE A 6 -2.99 6.96 -5.50
N THR A 7 -4.27 7.07 -5.12
CA THR A 7 -4.77 6.58 -3.83
C THR A 7 -4.83 5.04 -3.82
N GLU A 8 -4.92 4.46 -2.64
CA GLU A 8 -5.04 3.00 -2.49
C GLU A 8 -6.32 2.47 -3.15
N GLU A 9 -7.43 3.22 -3.05
CA GLU A 9 -8.69 2.89 -3.71
C GLU A 9 -8.57 2.88 -5.23
N GLN A 10 -7.86 3.87 -5.81
CA GLN A 10 -7.60 3.93 -7.24
C GLN A 10 -6.75 2.76 -7.70
N ILE A 11 -5.71 2.42 -6.94
CA ILE A 11 -4.83 1.29 -7.23
C ILE A 11 -5.61 -0.03 -7.21
N ILE A 12 -6.43 -0.26 -6.19
CA ILE A 12 -7.25 -1.47 -6.07
C ILE A 12 -8.28 -1.54 -7.20
N GLY A 13 -8.88 -0.42 -7.60
CA GLY A 13 -9.77 -0.36 -8.76
C GLY A 13 -9.08 -0.80 -10.06
N ILE A 14 -7.86 -0.33 -10.31
CA ILE A 14 -7.06 -0.73 -11.49
C ILE A 14 -6.71 -2.23 -11.43
N LEU A 15 -6.39 -2.76 -10.25
CA LEU A 15 -6.12 -4.19 -10.07
C LEU A 15 -7.37 -5.05 -10.29
N LYS A 16 -8.56 -4.60 -9.87
CA LYS A 16 -9.82 -5.30 -10.16
C LYS A 16 -10.14 -5.32 -11.66
N GLU A 17 -9.85 -4.23 -12.39
CA GLU A 17 -9.95 -4.22 -13.86
C GLU A 17 -9.01 -5.27 -14.49
N HIS A 18 -7.80 -5.43 -13.95
CA HIS A 18 -6.87 -6.47 -14.39
C HIS A 18 -7.38 -7.88 -14.08
N GLU A 19 -7.92 -8.11 -12.88
CA GLU A 19 -8.52 -9.40 -12.48
C GLU A 19 -9.77 -9.75 -13.29
N ALA A 20 -10.50 -8.75 -13.78
CA ALA A 20 -11.62 -8.92 -14.72
C ALA A 20 -11.17 -9.28 -16.15
N GLY A 21 -9.87 -9.42 -16.39
CA GLY A 21 -9.31 -9.89 -17.66
C GLY A 21 -8.81 -8.78 -18.59
N ILE A 22 -8.78 -7.51 -18.15
CA ILE A 22 -8.21 -6.43 -18.97
C ILE A 22 -6.68 -6.58 -19.01
N PRO A 23 -6.06 -6.57 -20.20
CA PRO A 23 -4.62 -6.72 -20.33
C PRO A 23 -3.88 -5.49 -19.76
N VAL A 24 -2.70 -5.75 -19.18
CA VAL A 24 -1.86 -4.73 -18.52
C VAL A 24 -1.54 -3.57 -19.47
N SER A 25 -1.31 -3.85 -20.75
CA SER A 25 -1.04 -2.84 -21.79
C SER A 25 -2.15 -1.80 -21.92
N ASP A 26 -3.41 -2.23 -21.80
CA ASP A 26 -4.56 -1.35 -21.94
C ASP A 26 -4.77 -0.53 -20.67
N LEU A 27 -4.53 -1.14 -19.50
CA LEU A 27 -4.53 -0.43 -18.22
C LEU A 27 -3.46 0.65 -18.16
N CYS A 28 -2.27 0.36 -18.68
CA CYS A 28 -1.17 1.31 -18.77
C CYS A 28 -1.52 2.52 -19.64
N ARG A 29 -2.17 2.29 -20.78
CA ARG A 29 -2.66 3.37 -21.66
C ARG A 29 -3.80 4.16 -21.03
N LYS A 30 -4.79 3.48 -20.44
CA LYS A 30 -5.99 4.08 -19.85
C LYS A 30 -5.68 4.94 -18.62
N HIS A 31 -4.84 4.42 -17.72
CA HIS A 31 -4.56 5.06 -16.43
C HIS A 31 -3.22 5.83 -16.41
N GLY A 32 -2.46 5.78 -17.51
CA GLY A 32 -1.16 6.46 -17.62
C GLY A 32 -0.16 5.94 -16.60
N VAL A 33 -0.10 4.62 -16.44
CA VAL A 33 0.77 3.90 -15.48
C VAL A 33 1.71 2.98 -16.24
N SER A 34 2.85 2.63 -15.63
CA SER A 34 3.76 1.65 -16.23
C SER A 34 3.42 0.22 -15.80
N ASP A 35 3.78 -0.77 -16.62
CA ASP A 35 3.61 -2.20 -16.27
C ASP A 35 4.24 -2.50 -14.90
N ALA A 36 5.44 -1.96 -14.67
CA ALA A 36 6.16 -2.09 -13.40
C ALA A 36 5.37 -1.54 -12.20
N SER A 37 4.58 -0.48 -12.39
CA SER A 37 3.68 0.05 -11.36
C SER A 37 2.56 -0.94 -11.05
N ILE A 38 1.94 -1.51 -12.08
CA ILE A 38 0.85 -2.49 -11.92
C ILE A 38 1.35 -3.74 -11.18
N TYR A 39 2.52 -4.28 -11.54
CA TYR A 39 3.09 -5.44 -10.84
C TYR A 39 3.48 -5.11 -9.39
N LYS A 40 4.05 -3.93 -9.11
CA LYS A 40 4.32 -3.48 -7.73
C LYS A 40 3.05 -3.37 -6.90
N TRP A 41 1.97 -2.87 -7.49
CA TRP A 41 0.68 -2.78 -6.83
C TRP A 41 0.07 -4.16 -6.61
N LYS A 42 0.14 -5.06 -7.59
CA LYS A 42 -0.32 -6.45 -7.45
C LYS A 42 0.42 -7.17 -6.32
N ALA A 43 1.72 -6.95 -6.15
CA ALA A 43 2.48 -7.54 -5.06
C ALA A 43 2.07 -7.00 -3.67
N ARG A 44 1.56 -5.76 -3.60
CA ARG A 44 1.21 -5.10 -2.34
C ARG A 44 -0.28 -5.17 -1.97
N PHE A 45 -1.14 -5.21 -2.99
CA PHE A 45 -2.60 -5.10 -2.86
C PHE A 45 -3.37 -6.18 -3.65
N GLY A 46 -2.68 -7.10 -4.35
CA GLY A 46 -3.34 -8.15 -5.11
C GLY A 46 -4.15 -9.07 -4.20
N GLY A 47 -5.39 -9.39 -4.60
CA GLY A 47 -6.31 -10.19 -3.79
C GLY A 47 -6.85 -9.49 -2.52
N MET A 48 -6.60 -8.20 -2.35
CA MET A 48 -7.04 -7.40 -1.19
C MET A 48 -8.20 -6.49 -1.58
N ASP A 49 -9.25 -6.44 -0.77
CA ASP A 49 -10.32 -5.46 -0.94
C ASP A 49 -9.95 -4.11 -0.29
N VAL A 50 -10.68 -3.05 -0.66
CA VAL A 50 -10.44 -1.67 -0.20
C VAL A 50 -10.51 -1.56 1.33
N SER A 51 -11.40 -2.30 1.98
CA SER A 51 -11.54 -2.35 3.43
C SER A 51 -10.31 -2.99 4.11
N GLU A 52 -9.75 -4.03 3.51
CA GLU A 52 -8.54 -4.71 3.98
C GLU A 52 -7.31 -3.82 3.80
N ALA A 53 -7.20 -3.08 2.69
CA ALA A 53 -6.12 -2.13 2.48
C ALA A 53 -6.13 -0.99 3.49
N LYS A 54 -7.31 -0.43 3.80
CA LYS A 54 -7.45 0.59 4.85
C LYS A 54 -7.07 0.05 6.23
N ARG A 55 -7.49 -1.17 6.55
CA ARG A 55 -7.13 -1.82 7.81
C ARG A 55 -5.63 -2.08 7.91
N LEU A 56 -5.00 -2.53 6.82
CA LEU A 56 -3.55 -2.76 6.76
C LEU A 56 -2.79 -1.47 7.06
N LYS A 57 -3.17 -0.36 6.42
CA LYS A 57 -2.56 0.94 6.66
C LYS A 57 -2.68 1.40 8.11
N ALA A 58 -3.86 1.26 8.71
CA ALA A 58 -4.07 1.62 10.11
C ALA A 58 -3.15 0.81 11.05
N LEU A 59 -3.01 -0.49 10.78
CA LEU A 59 -2.11 -1.37 11.54
C LEU A 59 -0.62 -1.02 11.32
N GLU A 60 -0.23 -0.63 10.10
CA GLU A 60 1.13 -0.17 9.82
C GLU A 60 1.46 1.13 10.56
N ASP A 61 0.51 2.08 10.59
CA ASP A 61 0.66 3.35 11.32
C ASP A 61 0.77 3.12 12.83
N GLU A 62 -0.11 2.28 13.40
CA GLU A 62 -0.07 1.92 14.83
C GLU A 62 1.23 1.18 15.19
N ASN A 63 1.68 0.24 14.36
CA ASN A 63 2.94 -0.47 14.60
C ASN A 63 4.14 0.50 14.55
N ALA A 64 4.13 1.49 13.66
CA ALA A 64 5.18 2.51 13.60
C ALA A 64 5.19 3.42 14.83
N GLU A 65 4.03 3.72 15.41
CA GLU A 65 3.90 4.47 16.66
C GLU A 65 4.38 3.63 17.85
N LEU A 66 3.92 2.39 17.96
CA LEU A 66 4.34 1.46 19.01
C LEU A 66 5.86 1.24 19.00
N GLN A 67 6.48 1.14 17.84
CA GLN A 67 7.93 1.00 17.73
C GLN A 67 8.68 2.24 18.22
N ARG A 68 8.16 3.45 17.97
CA ARG A 68 8.75 4.69 18.51
C ARG A 68 8.65 4.73 20.03
N THR A 69 7.45 4.52 20.57
CA THR A 69 7.24 4.50 22.02
C THR A 69 8.11 3.45 22.70
N ARG A 70 8.23 2.26 22.09
CA ARG A 70 9.12 1.20 22.59
C ARG A 70 10.58 1.64 22.60
N ALA A 71 11.05 2.31 21.54
CA ALA A 71 12.41 2.83 21.48
C ALA A 71 12.66 3.90 22.55
N ASP A 72 11.70 4.81 22.77
CA ASP A 72 11.79 5.87 23.80
C ASP A 72 11.85 5.28 25.22
N VAL A 73 11.02 4.27 25.51
CA VAL A 73 11.05 3.54 26.78
C VAL A 73 12.38 2.78 26.97
N MET A 74 12.88 2.13 25.92
CA MET A 74 14.19 1.46 25.99
C MET A 74 15.32 2.46 26.25
N LEU A 75 15.28 3.64 25.62
CA LEU A 75 16.27 4.68 25.84
C LEU A 75 16.24 5.20 27.28
N PHE A 76 15.03 5.42 27.84
CA PHE A 76 14.87 5.79 29.25
C PHE A 76 15.41 4.72 30.19
N ASN A 77 15.05 3.45 29.96
CA ASN A 77 15.49 2.33 30.81
C ASN A 77 16.99 2.04 30.77
N VAL A 78 17.68 2.39 29.67
CA VAL A 78 19.14 2.23 29.53
C VAL A 78 19.90 3.41 30.16
N ALA A 79 19.26 4.57 30.29
CA ALA A 79 19.85 5.77 30.87
C ALA A 79 19.72 5.86 32.41
N CYS A 80 18.94 4.96 33.03
CA CYS A 80 18.80 4.79 34.47
C CYS A 80 19.56 3.54 34.96
#